data_AF-A0A3A4WE44-F1
#
_entry.id   AF-A0A3A4WE44-F1
#
_cell.length_a   1.000
_cell.length_b   1.000
_cell.length_c   1.000
_cell.angle_alpha   90.00
_cell.angle_beta   90.00
_cell.angle_gamma   90.00
#
_symmetry.space_group_name_H-M   'P 1'
#
loop_
_entity.id
_entity.type
_entity.pdbx_description
1 polymer ?
#
loop_
_entity_poly.entity_id
_entity_poly.type
_entity_poly.pdbx_seq_one_letter_code
_entity_poly.pdbx_strand_id
1 'polypeptide(L)'
;MGPTLARRDFIKYCAATAAVLGLSQTMVPKVARALERLVDGRTPVIWLMGQGCGGCQASLLDSDRPTPAQLLLDTFSLRFFPLLSSASGELALASLNETAERFKGDYVLLMEGTVPVGEEGRYATMGRERGKGLPVETWLRRLAVDAKATFAIGTCAAYGGVPALGPTSARTIEAVLQEPVTAVPGCPPHPDWIVGTLVKLVLFGPKALTGELDGDRRPTEFFGTLVHDNCPRRSAFDAGVFAGDFNDNLRPDNPCLLNKGCKGPVTHADCSLRRWNQRVNWCIGAGAPCNGCTEPSFYAGLAPLFDRLPSVDLPWLRPARVSAETLGGAIAGATAIGVGAHLVAQVARGRIGTGTVAKGDRGDGKERHPDGEETPGDGTGGTAAGEESRSAGKERVGCPKRSSEFGGGREGAGPSIEGFYGPRRPADRSEEKPPRQPGLFDGKEEP
;
A
#
# COMPACT_ATOMS: atom_id res chain seq x y z
N MET A 1 12.05 6.53 -41.60
CA MET A 1 12.51 7.83 -41.05
C MET A 1 11.30 8.60 -40.59
N GLY A 2 11.07 8.68 -39.28
CA GLY A 2 10.04 9.57 -38.73
C GLY A 2 10.44 11.04 -38.91
N PRO A 3 9.49 11.99 -38.89
CA PRO A 3 9.80 13.40 -39.08
C PRO A 3 10.71 13.89 -37.96
N THR A 4 11.91 14.35 -38.31
CA THR A 4 12.86 14.98 -37.39
C THR A 4 12.27 16.29 -36.87
N LEU A 5 12.11 16.41 -35.54
CA LEU A 5 11.72 17.65 -34.87
C LEU A 5 12.73 18.76 -35.19
N ALA A 6 12.26 19.89 -35.74
CA ALA A 6 13.11 21.04 -35.95
C ALA A 6 13.56 21.64 -34.60
N ARG A 7 14.84 21.99 -34.46
CA ARG A 7 15.45 22.53 -33.23
C ARG A 7 14.63 23.66 -32.59
N ARG A 8 14.03 24.52 -33.41
CA ARG A 8 13.20 25.65 -32.94
C ARG A 8 11.93 25.17 -32.22
N ASP A 9 11.29 24.12 -32.72
CA ASP A 9 10.06 23.59 -32.14
C ASP A 9 10.34 22.74 -30.91
N PHE A 10 11.47 22.06 -30.88
CA PHE A 10 11.98 21.40 -29.67
C PHE A 10 12.22 22.40 -28.51
N ILE A 11 12.88 23.54 -28.77
CA ILE A 11 13.10 24.56 -27.73
C ILE A 11 11.79 25.17 -27.22
N LYS A 12 10.80 25.41 -28.11
CA LYS A 12 9.47 25.87 -27.68
C LYS A 12 8.79 24.84 -26.77
N TYR A 13 8.92 23.55 -27.09
CA TYR A 13 8.38 22.47 -26.27
C TYR A 13 9.06 22.40 -24.89
N CYS A 14 10.38 22.61 -24.82
CA CYS A 14 11.12 22.68 -23.55
C CYS A 14 10.67 23.88 -22.71
N ALA A 15 10.43 25.04 -23.33
CA ALA A 15 9.94 26.24 -22.66
C ALA A 15 8.50 26.08 -22.14
N ALA A 16 7.64 25.43 -22.92
CA ALA A 16 6.29 25.07 -22.49
C ALA A 16 6.32 24.07 -21.32
N THR A 17 7.16 23.05 -21.40
CA THR A 17 7.35 22.05 -20.32
C THR A 17 7.86 22.73 -19.05
N ALA A 18 8.84 23.63 -19.13
CA ALA A 18 9.32 24.39 -17.99
C ALA A 18 8.21 25.24 -17.37
N ALA A 19 7.40 25.91 -18.18
CA ALA A 19 6.28 26.72 -17.71
C ALA A 19 5.19 25.88 -17.02
N VAL A 20 4.83 24.72 -17.58
CA VAL A 20 3.87 23.77 -16.99
C VAL A 20 4.37 23.25 -15.64
N LEU A 21 5.68 23.02 -15.52
CA LEU A 21 6.31 22.56 -14.28
C LEU A 21 6.60 23.70 -13.28
N GLY A 22 6.18 24.94 -13.57
CA GLY A 22 6.44 26.10 -12.72
C GLY A 22 7.93 26.46 -12.61
N LEU A 23 8.76 25.99 -13.54
CA LEU A 23 10.19 26.22 -13.56
C LEU A 23 10.52 27.56 -14.23
N SER A 24 11.52 28.26 -13.69
CA SER A 24 12.04 29.50 -14.28
C SER A 24 12.47 29.31 -15.73
N GLN A 25 12.32 30.34 -16.56
CA GLN A 25 12.79 30.35 -17.96
C GLN A 25 14.32 30.11 -18.07
N THR A 26 15.08 30.38 -17.01
CA THR A 26 16.52 30.05 -16.96
C THR A 26 16.80 28.54 -16.92
N MET A 27 15.79 27.73 -16.61
CA MET A 27 15.87 26.26 -16.57
C MET A 27 15.57 25.60 -17.92
N VAL A 28 15.12 26.36 -18.92
CA VAL A 28 14.80 25.83 -20.27
C VAL A 28 15.98 25.09 -20.91
N PRO A 29 17.25 25.53 -20.80
CA PRO A 29 18.40 24.75 -21.29
C PRO A 29 18.63 23.43 -20.53
N LYS A 30 18.30 23.37 -19.23
CA LYS A 30 18.37 22.13 -18.45
C LYS A 30 17.25 21.16 -18.83
N VAL A 31 16.05 21.68 -19.04
CA VAL A 31 14.90 20.92 -19.56
C VAL A 31 15.20 20.40 -20.97
N ALA A 32 15.80 21.23 -21.83
CA ALA A 32 16.24 20.83 -23.16
C ALA A 32 17.31 19.74 -23.13
N ARG A 33 18.36 19.87 -22.31
CA ARG A 33 19.36 18.79 -22.15
C ARG A 33 18.77 17.51 -21.56
N ALA A 34 17.82 17.63 -20.62
CA ALA A 34 17.13 16.47 -20.07
C ALA A 34 16.30 15.76 -21.14
N LEU A 35 15.58 16.52 -21.96
CA LEU A 35 14.79 16.01 -23.08
C LEU A 35 15.67 15.48 -24.23
N GLU A 36 16.80 16.11 -24.55
CA GLU A 36 17.79 15.62 -25.52
C GLU A 36 18.42 14.31 -25.05
N ARG A 37 18.75 14.18 -23.75
CA ARG A 37 19.20 12.91 -23.16
C ARG A 37 18.11 11.83 -23.23
N LEU A 38 16.84 12.20 -23.04
CA LEU A 38 15.71 11.29 -23.21
C LEU A 38 15.54 10.83 -24.66
N VAL A 39 15.88 11.69 -25.64
CA VAL A 39 15.75 11.45 -27.08
C VAL A 39 16.96 10.70 -27.68
N ASP A 40 18.19 11.03 -27.29
CA ASP A 40 19.44 10.48 -27.87
C ASP A 40 20.08 9.35 -27.03
N GLY A 41 19.70 9.19 -25.76
CA GLY A 41 20.35 8.28 -24.83
C GLY A 41 19.50 8.02 -23.60
N ARG A 42 18.33 7.43 -23.81
CA ARG A 42 17.45 6.95 -22.73
C ARG A 42 18.31 6.30 -21.64
N THR A 43 18.12 6.73 -20.40
CA THR A 43 18.93 6.23 -19.27
C THR A 43 18.94 4.70 -19.33
N PRO A 44 20.13 4.07 -19.49
CA PRO A 44 20.23 2.63 -19.53
C PRO A 44 19.84 2.08 -18.17
N VAL A 45 18.91 1.13 -18.17
CA VAL A 45 18.42 0.50 -16.96
C VAL A 45 18.70 -0.99 -17.07
N ILE A 46 19.35 -1.53 -16.04
CA ILE A 46 19.56 -2.96 -15.83
C ILE A 46 18.66 -3.36 -14.67
N TRP A 47 17.71 -4.27 -14.92
CA TRP A 47 16.86 -4.85 -13.87
C TRP A 47 17.34 -6.25 -13.52
N LEU A 48 17.88 -6.43 -12.32
CA LEU A 48 18.27 -7.72 -11.79
C LEU A 48 17.19 -8.31 -10.89
N MET A 49 17.16 -9.64 -10.85
CA MET A 49 16.24 -10.43 -10.04
C MET A 49 17.05 -11.33 -9.11
N GLY A 50 16.87 -11.14 -7.80
CA GLY A 50 17.33 -12.04 -6.75
C GLY A 50 16.27 -13.07 -6.39
N GLN A 51 16.18 -13.41 -5.11
CA GLN A 51 15.11 -14.25 -4.59
C GLN A 51 13.84 -13.40 -4.39
N GLY A 52 12.90 -13.52 -5.33
CA GLY A 52 11.64 -12.78 -5.35
C GLY A 52 10.57 -13.49 -6.19
N CYS A 53 9.38 -12.91 -6.28
CA CYS A 53 8.23 -13.51 -6.97
C CYS A 53 7.96 -12.93 -8.38
N GLY A 54 8.68 -11.87 -8.77
CA GLY A 54 8.46 -11.17 -10.06
C GLY A 54 7.28 -10.18 -10.02
N GLY A 55 6.64 -10.04 -8.85
CA GLY A 55 5.52 -9.14 -8.67
C GLY A 55 5.88 -7.67 -8.88
N CYS A 56 7.13 -7.26 -8.68
CA CYS A 56 7.52 -5.87 -8.90
C CYS A 56 7.63 -5.57 -10.41
N GLN A 57 8.18 -6.50 -11.19
CA GLN A 57 8.16 -6.42 -12.65
C GLN A 57 6.72 -6.42 -13.19
N ALA A 58 5.86 -7.30 -12.69
CA ALA A 58 4.45 -7.32 -13.08
C ALA A 58 3.75 -5.99 -12.74
N SER A 59 4.02 -5.43 -11.56
CA SER A 59 3.49 -4.12 -11.14
C SER A 59 3.93 -2.98 -12.05
N LEU A 60 5.22 -2.94 -12.44
CA LEU A 60 5.73 -1.97 -13.41
C LEU A 60 4.97 -2.04 -14.75
N LEU A 61 4.65 -3.26 -15.20
CA LEU A 61 3.90 -3.49 -16.43
C LEU A 61 2.40 -3.17 -16.31
N ASP A 62 1.91 -2.80 -15.13
CA ASP A 62 0.56 -2.26 -14.91
C ASP A 62 0.53 -0.72 -14.82
N SER A 63 1.64 -0.05 -15.19
CA SER A 63 1.69 1.41 -15.23
C SER A 63 0.70 1.97 -16.25
N ASP A 64 -0.06 3.00 -15.85
CA ASP A 64 -1.08 3.63 -16.71
C ASP A 64 -0.51 4.83 -17.47
N ARG A 65 0.16 5.76 -16.76
CA ARG A 65 0.69 6.99 -17.33
C ARG A 65 2.08 7.30 -16.74
N PRO A 66 3.16 7.05 -17.48
CA PRO A 66 3.23 6.46 -18.83
C PRO A 66 2.80 4.97 -18.88
N THR A 67 2.27 4.53 -20.01
CA THR A 67 1.95 3.10 -20.25
C THR A 67 3.23 2.24 -20.33
N PRO A 68 3.17 0.91 -20.22
CA PRO A 68 4.36 0.06 -20.33
C PRO A 68 5.04 0.18 -21.68
N ALA A 69 4.27 0.35 -22.76
CA ALA A 69 4.81 0.62 -24.09
C ALA A 69 5.62 1.93 -24.11
N GLN A 70 5.10 3.01 -23.52
CA GLN A 70 5.83 4.29 -23.41
C GLN A 70 7.05 4.19 -22.48
N LEU A 71 6.97 3.40 -21.41
CA LEU A 71 8.11 3.15 -20.54
C LEU A 71 9.25 2.46 -21.30
N LEU A 72 8.93 1.42 -22.06
CA LEU A 72 9.87 0.62 -22.84
C LEU A 72 10.40 1.34 -24.08
N LEU A 73 9.52 2.07 -24.78
CA LEU A 73 9.81 2.64 -26.09
C LEU A 73 10.20 4.11 -26.04
N ASP A 74 9.87 4.86 -24.98
CA ASP A 74 10.03 6.32 -24.97
C ASP A 74 10.76 6.85 -23.72
N THR A 75 10.70 6.13 -22.58
CA THR A 75 11.16 6.68 -21.29
C THR A 75 12.53 6.14 -20.86
N PHE A 76 12.67 4.81 -20.77
CA PHE A 76 13.89 4.15 -20.31
C PHE A 76 14.45 3.23 -21.39
N SER A 77 15.78 3.04 -21.40
CA SER A 77 16.37 1.96 -22.17
C SER A 77 16.47 0.75 -21.24
N LEU A 78 15.44 -0.09 -21.17
CA LEU A 78 15.51 -1.35 -20.44
C LEU A 78 16.44 -2.31 -21.20
N ARG A 79 17.71 -2.35 -20.81
CA ARG A 79 18.78 -3.09 -21.50
C ARG A 79 18.84 -4.55 -21.09
N PHE A 80 18.37 -4.83 -19.88
CA PHE A 80 18.22 -6.17 -19.36
C PHE A 80 17.01 -6.18 -18.41
N PHE A 81 16.01 -7.00 -18.74
CA PHE A 81 14.77 -7.11 -17.97
C PHE A 81 14.25 -8.56 -18.04
N PRO A 82 14.45 -9.39 -16.99
CA PRO A 82 14.24 -10.83 -17.05
C PRO A 82 12.89 -11.27 -17.63
N LEU A 83 11.81 -10.55 -17.33
CA LEU A 83 10.46 -10.91 -17.79
C LEU A 83 10.18 -10.61 -19.28
N LEU A 84 10.90 -9.68 -19.92
CA LEU A 84 10.63 -9.24 -21.30
C LEU A 84 11.82 -9.38 -22.26
N SER A 85 13.01 -9.67 -21.75
CA SER A 85 14.19 -9.92 -22.59
C SER A 85 13.90 -11.03 -23.59
N SER A 86 14.02 -10.73 -24.89
CA SER A 86 13.90 -11.73 -25.95
C SER A 86 15.11 -12.67 -26.00
N ALA A 87 16.28 -12.16 -25.60
CA ALA A 87 17.50 -12.96 -25.48
C ALA A 87 17.48 -13.79 -24.19
N SER A 88 18.03 -15.00 -24.26
CA SER A 88 18.19 -15.92 -23.12
C SER A 88 19.60 -16.50 -23.07
N GLY A 89 19.95 -17.12 -21.94
CA GLY A 89 21.28 -17.71 -21.74
C GLY A 89 22.42 -16.72 -21.95
N GLU A 90 23.47 -17.16 -22.63
CA GLU A 90 24.68 -16.38 -22.89
C GLU A 90 24.41 -15.08 -23.68
N LEU A 91 23.40 -15.06 -24.57
CA LEU A 91 23.04 -13.85 -25.30
C LEU A 91 22.49 -12.76 -24.38
N ALA A 92 21.69 -13.14 -23.38
CA ALA A 92 21.17 -12.20 -22.40
C ALA A 92 22.29 -11.65 -21.51
N LEU A 93 23.23 -12.51 -21.09
CA LEU A 93 24.38 -12.13 -20.29
C LEU A 93 25.36 -11.24 -21.08
N ALA A 94 25.55 -11.51 -22.38
CA ALA A 94 26.33 -10.65 -23.26
C ALA A 94 25.72 -9.24 -23.35
N SER A 95 24.41 -9.12 -23.52
CA SER A 95 23.71 -7.81 -23.52
C SER A 95 23.87 -7.07 -22.20
N LEU A 96 23.77 -7.79 -21.08
CA LEU A 96 23.98 -7.24 -19.74
C LEU A 96 25.42 -6.72 -19.56
N ASN A 97 26.43 -7.53 -19.90
CA ASN A 97 27.84 -7.16 -19.79
C ASN A 97 28.21 -6.01 -20.75
N GLU A 98 27.75 -6.05 -22.00
CA GLU A 98 27.95 -4.96 -22.97
C GLU A 98 27.37 -3.65 -22.43
N THR A 99 26.16 -3.72 -21.85
CA THR A 99 25.53 -2.55 -21.26
C THR A 99 26.33 -2.00 -20.08
N ALA A 100 26.77 -2.88 -19.18
CA ALA A 100 27.56 -2.49 -18.01
C ALA A 100 28.87 -1.80 -18.42
N GLU A 101 29.57 -2.34 -19.42
CA GLU A 101 30.83 -1.78 -19.91
C GLU A 101 30.60 -0.46 -20.68
N ARG A 102 29.65 -0.45 -21.62
CA ARG A 102 29.40 0.69 -22.51
C ARG A 102 28.84 1.91 -21.77
N PHE A 103 28.08 1.68 -20.71
CA PHE A 103 27.40 2.74 -19.95
C PHE A 103 27.91 2.85 -18.51
N LYS A 104 29.15 2.43 -18.27
CA LYS A 104 29.83 2.53 -16.98
C LYS A 104 29.70 3.93 -16.39
N GLY A 105 29.17 4.01 -15.17
CA GLY A 105 28.90 5.26 -14.43
C GLY A 105 27.60 5.97 -14.82
N ASP A 106 26.91 5.52 -15.88
CA ASP A 106 25.71 6.16 -16.43
C ASP A 106 24.44 5.30 -16.35
N TYR A 107 24.55 3.97 -16.29
CA TYR A 107 23.38 3.09 -16.16
C TYR A 107 22.80 3.08 -14.73
N VAL A 108 21.52 2.77 -14.64
CA VAL A 108 20.79 2.60 -13.38
C VAL A 108 20.56 1.13 -13.12
N LEU A 109 20.87 0.68 -11.91
CA LEU A 109 20.66 -0.69 -11.46
C LEU A 109 19.40 -0.79 -10.61
N LEU A 110 18.42 -1.56 -11.06
CA LEU A 110 17.23 -1.90 -10.29
C LEU A 110 17.36 -3.34 -9.83
N MET A 111 17.32 -3.55 -8.52
CA MET A 111 17.44 -4.87 -7.93
C MET A 111 16.12 -5.24 -7.26
N GLU A 112 15.45 -6.27 -7.81
CA GLU A 112 14.25 -6.87 -7.23
C GLU A 112 14.61 -8.14 -6.43
N GLY A 113 13.95 -8.33 -5.30
CA GLY A 113 14.15 -9.52 -4.47
C GLY A 113 15.36 -9.41 -3.52
N THR A 114 15.43 -10.32 -2.55
CA THR A 114 16.58 -10.42 -1.64
C THR A 114 17.77 -11.09 -2.30
N VAL A 115 18.94 -10.94 -1.72
CA VAL A 115 20.15 -11.67 -2.10
C VAL A 115 20.38 -12.81 -1.10
N PRO A 116 20.16 -14.07 -1.46
CA PRO A 116 20.47 -15.19 -0.57
C PRO A 116 21.98 -15.43 -0.54
N VAL A 117 22.59 -15.34 0.65
CA VAL A 117 24.04 -15.58 0.82
C VAL A 117 24.35 -16.95 1.41
N GLY A 118 23.33 -17.70 1.85
CA GLY A 118 23.50 -19.06 2.36
C GLY A 118 24.05 -20.01 1.28
N GLU A 119 24.75 -21.06 1.71
CA GLU A 119 25.31 -22.07 0.80
C GLU A 119 26.17 -21.47 -0.33
N GLU A 120 26.98 -20.44 -0.01
CA GLU A 120 27.81 -19.70 -0.97
C GLU A 120 26.98 -19.05 -2.11
N GLY A 121 25.75 -18.64 -1.80
CA GLY A 121 24.86 -17.96 -2.75
C GLY A 121 24.18 -18.89 -3.76
N ARG A 122 24.26 -20.21 -3.58
CA ARG A 122 23.69 -21.21 -4.51
C ARG A 122 22.17 -21.16 -4.64
N TYR A 123 21.46 -20.56 -3.68
CA TYR A 123 20.00 -20.45 -3.71
C TYR A 123 19.46 -19.55 -4.83
N ALA A 124 20.27 -18.61 -5.34
CA ALA A 124 19.91 -17.80 -6.51
C ALA A 124 21.15 -17.55 -7.36
N THR A 125 21.19 -18.16 -8.54
CA THR A 125 22.28 -18.01 -9.52
C THR A 125 21.74 -17.54 -10.86
N MET A 126 22.52 -16.74 -11.57
CA MET A 126 22.20 -16.26 -12.92
C MET A 126 23.43 -16.45 -13.80
N GLY A 127 23.30 -17.22 -14.89
CA GLY A 127 24.44 -17.54 -15.75
C GLY A 127 25.45 -18.48 -15.10
N ARG A 128 26.55 -18.73 -15.81
CA ARG A 128 27.63 -19.60 -15.36
C ARG A 128 28.99 -18.97 -15.58
N GLU A 129 29.89 -19.19 -14.63
CA GLU A 129 31.30 -18.83 -14.76
C GLU A 129 32.14 -20.06 -14.37
N ARG A 130 33.05 -20.49 -15.26
CA ARG A 130 33.87 -21.70 -15.06
C ARG A 130 33.05 -22.95 -14.71
N GLY A 131 31.89 -23.11 -15.36
CA GLY A 131 30.98 -24.25 -15.18
C GLY A 131 30.05 -24.18 -13.95
N LYS A 132 30.28 -23.25 -13.01
CA LYS A 132 29.46 -23.06 -11.81
C LYS A 132 28.42 -21.97 -12.02
N GLY A 133 27.24 -22.12 -11.40
CA GLY A 133 26.23 -21.06 -11.39
C GLY A 133 26.78 -19.83 -10.67
N LEU A 134 26.67 -18.65 -11.29
CA LEU A 134 27.19 -17.42 -10.71
C LEU A 134 26.15 -16.82 -9.75
N PRO A 135 26.46 -16.65 -8.45
CA PRO A 135 25.50 -16.11 -7.50
C PRO A 135 25.02 -14.71 -7.89
N VAL A 136 23.74 -14.42 -7.62
CA VAL A 136 23.19 -13.08 -7.84
C VAL A 136 23.91 -12.03 -6.97
N GLU A 137 24.45 -12.42 -5.82
CA GLU A 137 25.34 -11.56 -5.02
C GLU A 137 26.53 -11.03 -5.84
N THR A 138 27.17 -11.90 -6.62
CA THR A 138 28.31 -11.53 -7.45
C THR A 138 27.90 -10.54 -8.55
N TRP A 139 26.75 -10.75 -9.18
CA TRP A 139 26.20 -9.81 -10.16
C TRP A 139 25.90 -8.45 -9.55
N LEU A 140 25.24 -8.43 -8.39
CA LEU A 140 24.92 -7.20 -7.68
C LEU A 140 26.20 -6.41 -7.36
N ARG A 141 27.22 -7.05 -6.78
CA ARG A 141 28.48 -6.38 -6.45
C ARG A 141 29.20 -5.85 -7.70
N ARG A 142 29.28 -6.64 -8.77
CA ARG A 142 29.93 -6.22 -10.03
C ARG A 142 29.21 -5.01 -10.65
N LEU A 143 27.89 -5.04 -10.68
CA LEU A 143 27.09 -4.01 -11.35
C LEU A 143 26.84 -2.77 -10.48
N ALA A 144 26.81 -2.87 -9.16
CA ALA A 144 26.55 -1.72 -8.30
C ALA A 144 27.71 -0.71 -8.32
N VAL A 145 28.96 -1.19 -8.38
CA VAL A 145 30.18 -0.34 -8.38
C VAL A 145 30.19 0.64 -9.55
N ASP A 146 29.69 0.21 -10.69
CA ASP A 146 29.70 0.96 -11.95
C ASP A 146 28.34 1.61 -12.26
N ALA A 147 27.34 1.45 -11.39
CA ALA A 147 26.03 2.06 -11.58
C ALA A 147 26.04 3.54 -11.18
N LYS A 148 25.32 4.37 -11.95
CA LYS A 148 25.02 5.76 -11.58
C LYS A 148 24.18 5.85 -10.30
N ALA A 149 23.27 4.89 -10.13
CA ALA A 149 22.43 4.74 -8.96
C ALA A 149 21.90 3.30 -8.90
N THR A 150 21.81 2.77 -7.68
CA THR A 150 21.21 1.47 -7.38
C THR A 150 19.91 1.67 -6.59
N PHE A 151 18.88 0.90 -6.93
CA PHE A 151 17.59 0.92 -6.25
C PHE A 151 17.21 -0.47 -5.75
N ALA A 152 16.69 -0.50 -4.53
CA ALA A 152 16.04 -1.68 -3.97
C ALA A 152 14.54 -1.62 -4.30
N ILE A 153 14.10 -2.44 -5.26
CA ILE A 153 12.72 -2.45 -5.73
C ILE A 153 11.92 -3.54 -5.00
N GLY A 154 10.87 -3.09 -4.30
CA GLY A 154 10.00 -3.92 -3.49
C GLY A 154 10.57 -4.27 -2.11
N THR A 155 9.68 -4.70 -1.22
CA THR A 155 10.00 -4.92 0.20
C THR A 155 11.00 -6.05 0.41
N CYS A 156 11.05 -7.03 -0.50
CA CYS A 156 12.10 -8.05 -0.47
C CYS A 156 13.49 -7.42 -0.60
N ALA A 157 13.72 -6.60 -1.62
CA ALA A 157 15.01 -5.96 -1.84
C ALA A 157 15.35 -4.94 -0.75
N ALA A 158 14.36 -4.13 -0.34
CA ALA A 158 14.54 -3.06 0.61
C ALA A 158 14.79 -3.58 2.04
N TYR A 159 13.93 -4.49 2.52
CA TYR A 159 13.85 -4.85 3.94
C TYR A 159 13.83 -6.36 4.22
N GLY A 160 13.98 -7.19 3.19
CA GLY A 160 14.03 -8.65 3.31
C GLY A 160 12.72 -9.33 2.95
N GLY A 161 11.59 -8.75 3.35
CA GLY A 161 10.25 -9.25 3.03
C GLY A 161 10.05 -10.72 3.40
N VAL A 162 9.25 -11.43 2.61
CA VAL A 162 8.95 -12.86 2.85
C VAL A 162 10.20 -13.77 2.74
N PRO A 163 11.10 -13.60 1.75
CA PRO A 163 12.30 -14.43 1.64
C PRO A 163 13.23 -14.41 2.87
N ALA A 164 13.28 -13.30 3.62
CA ALA A 164 14.09 -13.19 4.84
C ALA A 164 13.64 -14.13 5.97
N LEU A 165 12.43 -14.69 5.89
CA LEU A 165 11.92 -15.69 6.83
C LEU A 165 12.37 -17.11 6.50
N GLY A 166 12.95 -17.31 5.32
CA GLY A 166 13.39 -18.61 4.82
C GLY A 166 14.81 -18.99 5.23
N PRO A 167 15.23 -20.24 4.96
CA PRO A 167 16.54 -20.77 5.37
C PRO A 167 17.69 -20.35 4.44
N THR A 168 17.49 -19.37 3.55
CA THR A 168 18.46 -19.00 2.50
C THR A 168 19.47 -17.94 2.93
N SER A 169 19.39 -17.49 4.18
CA SER A 169 20.16 -16.33 4.69
C SER A 169 19.98 -15.11 3.76
N ALA A 170 18.75 -14.83 3.36
CA ALA A 170 18.40 -13.71 2.49
C ALA A 170 18.74 -12.36 3.14
N ARG A 171 19.44 -11.51 2.39
CA ARG A 171 19.84 -10.16 2.81
C ARG A 171 19.24 -9.09 1.91
N THR A 172 19.08 -7.89 2.46
CA THR A 172 18.71 -6.69 1.71
C THR A 172 19.86 -6.23 0.82
N ILE A 173 19.55 -5.36 -0.15
CA ILE A 173 20.57 -4.85 -1.08
C ILE A 173 21.61 -4.02 -0.34
N GLU A 174 21.16 -3.15 0.56
CA GLU A 174 22.02 -2.34 1.42
C GLU A 174 22.93 -3.21 2.30
N ALA A 175 22.42 -4.31 2.88
CA ALA A 175 23.23 -5.21 3.71
C ALA A 175 24.32 -5.95 2.92
N VAL A 176 24.11 -6.19 1.62
CA VAL A 176 25.12 -6.82 0.75
C VAL A 176 26.16 -5.80 0.32
N LEU A 177 25.72 -4.63 -0.17
CA LEU A 177 26.61 -3.60 -0.69
C LEU A 177 27.33 -2.81 0.40
N GLN A 178 26.80 -2.79 1.63
CA GLN A 178 27.30 -2.00 2.76
C GLN A 178 27.29 -0.49 2.49
N GLU A 179 26.36 -0.03 1.65
CA GLU A 179 26.16 1.36 1.30
C GLU A 179 24.67 1.70 1.24
N PRO A 180 24.26 2.94 1.57
CA PRO A 180 22.86 3.32 1.56
C PRO A 180 22.22 3.24 0.16
N VAL A 181 21.12 2.52 0.03
CA VAL A 181 20.41 2.33 -1.25
C VAL A 181 19.05 3.04 -1.20
N THR A 182 18.59 3.60 -2.32
CA THR A 182 17.22 4.16 -2.38
C THR A 182 16.21 3.01 -2.43
N ALA A 183 15.28 2.98 -1.48
CA ALA A 183 14.26 1.95 -1.37
C ALA A 183 12.95 2.41 -2.01
N VAL A 184 12.36 1.56 -2.85
CA VAL A 184 10.98 1.72 -3.36
C VAL A 184 10.17 0.50 -2.90
N PRO A 185 9.76 0.45 -1.62
CA PRO A 185 9.15 -0.74 -1.04
C PRO A 185 7.67 -0.89 -1.42
N GLY A 186 7.14 -2.05 -1.06
CA GLY A 186 5.82 -2.55 -1.40
C GLY A 186 5.90 -4.01 -1.84
N CYS A 187 4.82 -4.76 -1.64
CA CYS A 187 4.73 -6.17 -2.05
C CYS A 187 3.51 -6.41 -2.97
N PRO A 188 3.52 -5.90 -4.22
CA PRO A 188 4.61 -5.15 -4.88
C PRO A 188 4.55 -3.63 -4.58
N PRO A 189 5.55 -2.83 -5.00
CA PRO A 189 5.46 -1.36 -5.04
C PRO A 189 4.51 -0.92 -6.15
N HIS A 190 3.85 0.23 -5.98
CA HIS A 190 2.98 0.80 -7.02
C HIS A 190 3.83 1.21 -8.25
N PRO A 191 3.35 1.02 -9.50
CA PRO A 191 4.11 1.38 -10.70
C PRO A 191 4.59 2.84 -10.68
N ASP A 192 3.70 3.77 -10.33
CA ASP A 192 4.04 5.21 -10.23
C ASP A 192 5.17 5.50 -9.24
N TRP A 193 5.33 4.71 -8.18
CA TRP A 193 6.44 4.92 -7.24
C TRP A 193 7.77 4.55 -7.90
N ILE A 194 7.82 3.45 -8.66
CA ILE A 194 9.01 3.06 -9.43
C ILE A 194 9.30 4.14 -10.48
N VAL A 195 8.32 4.44 -11.34
CA VAL A 195 8.48 5.36 -12.47
C VAL A 195 8.81 6.77 -11.98
N GLY A 196 8.07 7.29 -11.01
CA GLY A 196 8.29 8.63 -10.46
C GLY A 196 9.67 8.78 -9.85
N THR A 197 10.15 7.77 -9.13
CA THR A 197 11.51 7.74 -8.57
C THR A 197 12.58 7.79 -9.67
N LEU A 198 12.41 7.01 -10.74
CA LEU A 198 13.35 7.00 -11.87
C LEU A 198 13.31 8.32 -12.67
N VAL A 199 12.13 8.87 -12.90
CA VAL A 199 11.97 10.18 -13.56
C VAL A 199 12.67 11.27 -12.75
N LYS A 200 12.50 11.27 -11.42
CA LYS A 200 13.17 12.20 -10.51
C LYS A 200 14.69 12.09 -10.59
N LEU A 201 15.22 10.86 -10.63
CA LEU A 201 16.65 10.62 -10.85
C LEU A 201 17.13 11.20 -12.18
N VAL A 202 16.38 11.01 -13.27
CA VAL A 202 16.77 11.51 -14.60
C VAL A 202 16.75 13.05 -14.64
N LEU A 203 15.73 13.67 -14.07
CA LEU A 203 15.54 15.12 -14.10
C LEU A 203 16.50 15.88 -13.18
N PHE A 204 16.73 15.36 -11.97
CA PHE A 204 17.42 16.10 -10.90
C PHE A 204 18.74 15.46 -10.45
N GLY A 205 19.02 14.23 -10.90
CA GLY A 205 20.21 13.48 -10.54
C GLY A 205 20.14 12.85 -9.14
N PRO A 206 21.15 12.02 -8.79
CA PRO A 206 21.15 11.24 -7.54
C PRO A 206 21.06 12.11 -6.27
N LYS A 207 21.76 13.25 -6.23
CA LYS A 207 21.83 14.12 -5.04
C LYS A 207 20.46 14.65 -4.61
N ALA A 208 19.66 15.11 -5.58
CA ALA A 208 18.33 15.63 -5.32
C ALA A 208 17.38 14.52 -4.84
N LEU A 209 17.45 13.34 -5.46
CA LEU A 209 16.68 12.18 -5.01
C LEU A 209 17.03 11.80 -3.56
N THR A 210 18.31 11.71 -3.21
CA THR A 210 18.74 11.32 -1.86
C THR A 210 18.41 12.33 -0.77
N GLY A 211 18.21 13.61 -1.13
CA GLY A 211 17.83 14.67 -0.18
C GLY A 211 16.37 14.62 0.26
N GLU A 212 15.53 13.84 -0.42
CA GLU A 212 14.10 13.74 -0.19
C GLU A 212 13.68 12.30 0.18
N LEU A 213 14.57 11.58 0.88
CA LEU A 213 14.28 10.27 1.44
C LEU A 213 13.96 10.37 2.93
N ASP A 214 13.06 9.52 3.42
CA ASP A 214 12.81 9.36 4.85
C ASP A 214 13.89 8.49 5.54
N GLY A 215 13.69 8.23 6.85
CA GLY A 215 14.61 7.41 7.64
C GLY A 215 14.77 5.96 7.14
N ASP A 216 13.79 5.44 6.41
CA ASP A 216 13.80 4.10 5.81
C ASP A 216 14.25 4.11 4.35
N ARG A 217 14.85 5.23 3.90
CA ARG A 217 15.40 5.45 2.55
C ARG A 217 14.35 5.49 1.44
N ARG A 218 13.11 5.86 1.75
CA ARG A 218 11.99 5.92 0.81
C ARG A 218 11.71 7.35 0.34
N PRO A 219 11.33 7.57 -0.93
CA PRO A 219 10.93 8.91 -1.39
C PRO A 219 9.74 9.47 -0.62
N THR A 220 9.92 10.60 0.06
CA THR A 220 8.90 11.19 0.95
C THR A 220 7.61 11.60 0.23
N GLU A 221 7.67 11.85 -1.08
CA GLU A 221 6.48 12.17 -1.88
C GLU A 221 5.46 11.02 -1.95
N PHE A 222 5.91 9.76 -1.81
CA PHE A 222 5.04 8.57 -1.83
C PHE A 222 4.83 7.98 -0.43
N PHE A 223 5.83 8.13 0.44
CA PHE A 223 5.90 7.48 1.75
C PHE A 223 5.87 8.47 2.92
N GLY A 224 5.60 9.75 2.69
CA GLY A 224 5.64 10.79 3.73
C GLY A 224 4.43 10.84 4.67
N THR A 225 3.38 10.05 4.40
CA THR A 225 2.16 10.00 5.22
C THR A 225 1.74 8.57 5.50
N LEU A 226 1.06 8.35 6.63
CA LEU A 226 0.48 7.05 6.93
C LEU A 226 -0.76 6.81 6.08
N VAL A 227 -0.97 5.56 5.69
CA VAL A 227 -2.18 5.09 5.03
C VAL A 227 -3.43 5.45 5.86
N HIS A 228 -3.31 5.43 7.19
CA HIS A 228 -4.41 5.76 8.10
C HIS A 228 -4.82 7.24 8.07
N ASP A 229 -3.88 8.16 7.81
CA ASP A 229 -4.15 9.60 7.83
C ASP A 229 -5.10 10.01 6.72
N ASN A 230 -5.04 9.31 5.59
CA ASN A 230 -5.83 9.57 4.39
C ASN A 230 -6.88 8.48 4.12
N CYS A 231 -7.23 7.67 5.13
CA CYS A 231 -8.18 6.58 4.96
C CYS A 231 -9.63 7.09 4.95
N PRO A 232 -10.47 6.79 3.94
CA PRO A 232 -11.89 7.15 3.94
C PRO A 232 -12.70 6.57 5.11
N ARG A 233 -12.20 5.53 5.78
CA ARG A 233 -12.80 4.94 6.99
C ARG A 233 -12.34 5.61 8.30
N ARG A 234 -11.63 6.73 8.20
CA ARG A 234 -11.08 7.44 9.37
C ARG A 234 -12.17 7.96 10.30
N SER A 235 -13.26 8.51 9.76
CA SER A 235 -14.42 8.92 10.56
C SER A 235 -15.04 7.76 11.36
N ALA A 236 -15.12 6.56 10.76
CA ALA A 236 -15.59 5.37 11.45
C ALA A 236 -14.63 4.94 12.58
N PHE A 237 -13.31 5.05 12.36
CA PHE A 237 -12.31 4.84 13.42
C PHE A 237 -12.48 5.83 14.57
N ASP A 238 -12.59 7.12 14.27
CA ASP A 238 -12.72 8.19 15.27
C ASP A 238 -14.04 8.06 16.07
N ALA A 239 -15.11 7.57 15.43
CA ALA A 239 -16.40 7.28 16.05
C ALA A 239 -16.46 5.94 16.81
N GLY A 240 -15.38 5.14 16.80
CA GLY A 240 -15.35 3.82 17.44
C GLY A 240 -16.18 2.75 16.72
N VAL A 241 -16.52 2.97 15.45
CA VAL A 241 -17.29 2.05 14.61
C VAL A 241 -16.33 1.09 13.91
N PHE A 242 -16.19 -0.12 14.45
CA PHE A 242 -15.29 -1.15 13.95
C PHE A 242 -16.05 -2.34 13.36
N ALA A 243 -15.48 -2.97 12.34
CA ALA A 243 -16.06 -4.14 11.70
C ALA A 243 -15.99 -5.34 12.65
N GLY A 244 -17.14 -5.95 12.94
CA GLY A 244 -17.26 -7.17 13.74
C GLY A 244 -17.02 -8.43 12.90
N ASP A 245 -17.42 -8.39 11.63
CA ASP A 245 -17.24 -9.46 10.63
C ASP A 245 -16.64 -8.91 9.32
N PHE A 246 -16.01 -9.74 8.50
CA PHE A 246 -15.48 -9.30 7.20
C PHE A 246 -16.60 -8.92 6.20
N ASN A 247 -17.82 -9.43 6.38
CA ASN A 247 -18.97 -9.07 5.55
C ASN A 247 -19.56 -7.69 5.91
N ASP A 248 -19.16 -7.09 7.03
CA ASP A 248 -19.60 -5.74 7.43
C ASP A 248 -19.12 -4.64 6.48
N ASN A 249 -18.17 -4.94 5.59
CA ASN A 249 -17.64 -4.02 4.58
C ASN A 249 -18.69 -3.45 3.61
N LEU A 250 -19.85 -4.07 3.50
CA LEU A 250 -20.96 -3.62 2.65
C LEU A 250 -21.95 -2.71 3.37
N ARG A 251 -21.76 -2.46 4.67
CA ARG A 251 -22.69 -1.66 5.44
C ARG A 251 -22.54 -0.16 5.14
N PRO A 252 -23.65 0.61 5.20
CA PRO A 252 -23.61 2.06 4.95
C PRO A 252 -22.69 2.85 5.89
N ASP A 253 -22.44 2.34 7.11
CA ASP A 253 -21.57 2.96 8.11
C ASP A 253 -20.07 2.73 7.85
N ASN A 254 -19.71 1.96 6.81
CA ASN A 254 -18.34 1.74 6.32
C ASN A 254 -17.31 1.50 7.44
N PRO A 255 -17.50 0.46 8.26
CA PRO A 255 -16.81 0.31 9.54
C PRO A 255 -15.30 0.13 9.39
N CYS A 256 -14.54 0.60 10.38
CA CYS A 256 -13.08 0.53 10.36
C CYS A 256 -12.56 -0.91 10.55
N LEU A 257 -11.50 -1.26 9.81
CA LEU A 257 -10.87 -2.59 9.83
C LEU A 257 -9.77 -2.76 10.88
N LEU A 258 -9.61 -1.81 11.82
CA LEU A 258 -8.56 -1.89 12.85
C LEU A 258 -8.66 -3.21 13.66
N ASN A 259 -9.88 -3.59 14.06
CA ASN A 259 -10.13 -4.84 14.79
C ASN A 259 -10.00 -6.09 13.92
N LYS A 260 -9.83 -5.93 12.61
CA LYS A 260 -9.46 -7.00 11.65
C LYS A 260 -7.98 -7.01 11.33
N GLY A 261 -7.17 -6.29 12.11
CA GLY A 261 -5.71 -6.29 12.00
C GLY A 261 -5.13 -5.27 11.04
N CYS A 262 -5.90 -4.26 10.63
CA CYS A 262 -5.40 -3.21 9.75
C CYS A 262 -4.14 -2.51 10.32
N LYS A 263 -3.03 -2.62 9.60
CA LYS A 263 -1.72 -2.04 9.91
C LYS A 263 -1.54 -0.62 9.34
N GLY A 264 -2.57 -0.06 8.73
CA GLY A 264 -2.56 1.29 8.17
C GLY A 264 -2.01 2.39 9.11
N PRO A 265 -2.24 2.34 10.45
CA PRO A 265 -1.69 3.32 11.39
C PRO A 265 -0.17 3.32 11.54
N VAL A 266 0.53 2.31 11.02
CA VAL A 266 2.01 2.25 11.04
C VAL A 266 2.59 2.07 9.64
N THR A 267 1.76 2.20 8.59
CA THR A 267 2.17 1.97 7.20
C THR A 267 2.24 3.28 6.45
N HIS A 268 3.40 3.60 5.90
CA HIS A 268 3.68 4.73 5.05
C HIS A 268 3.42 4.35 3.60
N ALA A 269 2.44 4.99 2.98
CA ALA A 269 2.14 4.92 1.56
C ALA A 269 0.94 5.81 1.21
N ASP A 270 0.87 6.30 -0.01
CA ASP A 270 -0.27 7.04 -0.57
C ASP A 270 -1.39 6.13 -1.14
N CYS A 271 -1.45 4.86 -0.76
CA CYS A 271 -2.38 3.85 -1.31
C CYS A 271 -3.85 4.28 -1.30
N SER A 272 -4.30 5.03 -0.28
CA SER A 272 -5.69 5.50 -0.19
C SER A 272 -6.00 6.64 -1.16
N LEU A 273 -4.98 7.44 -1.51
CA LEU A 273 -5.07 8.60 -2.39
C LEU A 273 -4.91 8.17 -3.86
N ARG A 274 -3.82 7.44 -4.14
CA ARG A 274 -3.46 7.01 -5.50
C ARG A 274 -4.28 5.82 -5.95
N ARG A 275 -4.62 4.91 -5.03
CA ARG A 275 -5.22 3.59 -5.31
C ARG A 275 -4.32 2.75 -6.24
N TRP A 276 -4.82 1.63 -6.72
CA TRP A 276 -4.12 0.63 -7.53
C TRP A 276 -4.90 0.36 -8.83
N ASN A 277 -4.18 -0.10 -9.85
CA ASN A 277 -4.73 -0.52 -11.15
C ASN A 277 -5.59 0.58 -11.77
N GLN A 278 -4.99 1.66 -12.27
CA GLN A 278 -5.70 2.82 -12.85
C GLN A 278 -6.67 3.49 -11.85
N ARG A 279 -6.24 3.53 -10.58
CA ARG A 279 -6.99 4.09 -9.45
C ARG A 279 -8.33 3.38 -9.15
N VAL A 280 -8.51 2.15 -9.61
CA VAL A 280 -9.74 1.38 -9.44
C VAL A 280 -10.00 1.10 -7.97
N ASN A 281 -9.05 0.48 -7.26
CA ASN A 281 -9.26 0.09 -5.87
C ASN A 281 -7.95 -0.02 -5.08
N TRP A 282 -8.02 -0.44 -3.82
CA TRP A 282 -6.89 -0.64 -2.91
C TRP A 282 -7.34 -1.57 -1.77
N CYS A 283 -6.42 -2.04 -0.92
CA CYS A 283 -6.72 -3.08 0.08
C CYS A 283 -7.97 -2.76 0.94
N ILE A 284 -7.99 -1.61 1.61
CA ILE A 284 -9.09 -1.24 2.51
C ILE A 284 -10.36 -0.91 1.73
N GLY A 285 -10.24 -0.35 0.53
CA GLY A 285 -11.38 -0.13 -0.37
C GLY A 285 -12.05 -1.43 -0.81
N ALA A 286 -11.27 -2.50 -0.94
CA ALA A 286 -11.77 -3.86 -1.19
C ALA A 286 -12.22 -4.60 0.09
N GLY A 287 -12.19 -3.96 1.25
CA GLY A 287 -12.59 -4.57 2.52
C GLY A 287 -11.52 -5.43 3.21
N ALA A 288 -10.28 -5.43 2.70
CA ALA A 288 -9.15 -6.12 3.31
C ALA A 288 -8.32 -5.16 4.20
N PRO A 289 -7.89 -5.58 5.41
CA PRO A 289 -7.01 -4.78 6.23
C PRO A 289 -5.68 -4.51 5.51
N CYS A 290 -5.08 -3.34 5.75
CA CYS A 290 -3.71 -3.10 5.32
C CYS A 290 -2.77 -4.05 6.06
N ASN A 291 -1.83 -4.69 5.34
CA ASN A 291 -0.85 -5.61 5.92
C ASN A 291 0.50 -4.95 6.25
N GLY A 292 0.66 -3.65 5.94
CA GLY A 292 1.90 -2.92 6.15
C GLY A 292 3.04 -3.29 5.21
N CYS A 293 2.71 -3.68 3.98
CA CYS A 293 3.69 -4.25 3.05
C CYS A 293 4.81 -3.30 2.60
N THR A 294 4.77 -2.01 2.93
CA THR A 294 5.81 -1.01 2.62
C THR A 294 6.75 -0.73 3.81
N GLU A 295 6.53 -1.39 4.96
CA GLU A 295 7.32 -1.16 6.17
C GLU A 295 8.48 -2.14 6.34
N PRO A 296 9.58 -1.75 6.99
CA PRO A 296 10.65 -2.66 7.36
C PRO A 296 10.22 -3.81 8.26
N SER A 297 9.17 -3.59 9.07
CA SER A 297 8.59 -4.61 9.96
C SER A 297 7.82 -5.70 9.22
N PHE A 298 7.50 -5.52 7.93
CA PHE A 298 6.83 -6.53 7.13
C PHE A 298 7.80 -7.63 6.66
N TYR A 299 7.51 -8.92 6.83
CA TYR A 299 6.25 -9.52 7.31
C TYR A 299 6.28 -9.86 8.81
N ALA A 300 7.41 -10.36 9.34
CA ALA A 300 7.47 -10.95 10.67
C ALA A 300 7.09 -10.01 11.82
N GLY A 301 7.49 -8.74 11.76
CA GLY A 301 7.18 -7.76 12.80
C GLY A 301 5.72 -7.31 12.84
N LEU A 302 4.94 -7.61 11.80
CA LEU A 302 3.51 -7.28 11.71
C LEU A 302 2.60 -8.51 11.76
N ALA A 303 3.17 -9.71 11.79
CA ALA A 303 2.42 -10.95 11.96
C ALA A 303 2.05 -11.17 13.45
N PRO A 304 0.87 -11.72 13.76
CA PRO A 304 -0.20 -12.13 12.83
C PRO A 304 -0.92 -10.96 12.15
N LEU A 305 -1.18 -11.07 10.84
CA LEU A 305 -1.72 -9.94 10.06
C LEU A 305 -3.13 -9.52 10.48
N PHE A 306 -3.93 -10.46 10.99
CA PHE A 306 -5.33 -10.21 11.38
C PHE A 306 -5.48 -9.79 12.85
N ASP A 307 -4.39 -9.80 13.61
CA ASP A 307 -4.40 -9.31 14.99
C ASP A 307 -4.25 -7.80 15.00
N ARG A 308 -4.93 -7.15 15.95
CA ARG A 308 -4.76 -5.71 16.17
C ARG A 308 -3.30 -5.42 16.50
N LEU A 309 -2.77 -4.30 16.00
CA LEU A 309 -1.46 -3.81 16.43
C LEU A 309 -1.42 -3.78 17.96
N PRO A 310 -0.34 -4.30 18.60
CA PRO A 310 -0.18 -4.18 20.05
C PRO A 310 -0.32 -2.70 20.42
N SER A 311 -1.11 -2.42 21.46
CA SER A 311 -1.40 -1.07 21.89
C SER A 311 -0.12 -0.26 22.07
N VAL A 312 -0.12 0.97 21.56
CA VAL A 312 0.95 1.96 21.76
C VAL A 312 1.29 2.03 23.25
N ASP A 313 2.53 1.69 23.58
CA ASP A 313 3.10 1.92 24.91
C ASP A 313 3.15 3.44 25.12
N LEU A 314 2.17 4.01 25.81
CA LEU A 314 2.24 5.40 26.26
C LEU A 314 3.26 5.45 27.40
N PRO A 315 4.46 6.06 27.22
CA PRO A 315 5.56 5.93 28.18
C PRO A 315 5.24 6.49 29.57
N TRP A 316 4.23 7.36 29.67
CA TRP A 316 3.75 7.98 30.90
C TRP A 316 2.70 7.14 31.65
N LEU A 317 2.26 6.01 31.08
CA LEU A 317 1.36 5.03 31.68
C LEU A 317 2.05 3.66 31.68
N ARG A 318 2.90 3.40 32.69
CA ARG A 318 3.46 2.05 32.96
C ARG A 318 3.21 1.63 34.42
N PRO A 319 2.99 0.34 34.73
CA PRO A 319 2.68 -0.80 33.88
C PRO A 319 1.29 -1.35 34.22
N ALA A 320 0.29 -1.03 33.41
CA ALA A 320 -0.91 -1.85 33.34
C ALA A 320 -1.28 -1.92 31.86
N ARG A 321 -1.20 -3.12 31.29
CA ARG A 321 -1.82 -3.39 29.99
C ARG A 321 -3.32 -3.26 30.20
N VAL A 322 -3.86 -2.07 30.00
CA VAL A 322 -5.29 -1.82 30.15
C VAL A 322 -5.83 -1.59 28.76
N SER A 323 -6.65 -2.53 28.27
CA SER A 323 -7.44 -2.27 27.07
C SER A 323 -8.35 -1.08 27.34
N ALA A 324 -8.71 -0.34 26.28
CA ALA A 324 -9.68 0.75 26.41
C ALA A 324 -11.00 0.28 27.04
N GLU A 325 -11.35 -1.00 26.85
CA GLU A 325 -12.53 -1.65 27.45
C GLU A 325 -12.38 -1.83 28.97
N THR A 326 -11.23 -2.25 29.46
CA THR A 326 -10.98 -2.41 30.92
C THR A 326 -10.95 -1.04 31.62
N LEU A 327 -10.38 -0.02 30.98
CA LEU A 327 -10.37 1.34 31.53
C LEU A 327 -11.78 1.95 31.51
N GLY A 328 -12.52 1.77 30.42
CA GLY A 328 -13.92 2.20 30.30
C GLY A 328 -14.81 1.52 31.34
N GLY A 329 -14.66 0.20 31.54
CA GLY A 329 -15.38 -0.56 32.56
C GLY A 329 -15.05 -0.12 33.98
N ALA A 330 -13.78 0.15 34.28
CA ALA A 330 -13.35 0.63 35.60
C ALA A 330 -13.89 2.03 35.91
N ILE A 331 -13.84 2.95 34.95
CA ILE A 331 -14.38 4.31 35.11
C ILE A 331 -15.91 4.27 35.28
N ALA A 332 -16.60 3.47 34.46
CA ALA A 332 -18.05 3.30 34.57
C ALA A 332 -18.45 2.69 35.93
N GLY A 333 -17.72 1.66 36.39
CA GLY A 333 -17.93 1.03 37.69
C GLY A 333 -17.69 1.99 38.85
N ALA A 334 -16.58 2.73 38.83
CA ALA A 334 -16.27 3.73 39.85
C ALA A 334 -17.30 4.87 39.89
N THR A 335 -17.78 5.30 38.73
CA THR A 335 -18.84 6.32 38.62
C THR A 335 -20.16 5.80 39.18
N ALA A 336 -20.55 4.56 38.85
CA ALA A 336 -21.76 3.94 39.37
C ALA A 336 -21.71 3.78 40.91
N ILE A 337 -20.57 3.36 41.45
CA ILE A 337 -20.34 3.27 42.91
C ILE A 337 -20.39 4.66 43.55
N GLY A 338 -19.76 5.66 42.95
CA GLY A 338 -19.77 7.04 43.44
C GLY A 338 -21.17 7.64 43.47
N VAL A 339 -21.94 7.46 42.40
CA VAL A 339 -23.35 7.90 42.32
C VAL A 339 -24.21 7.14 43.33
N GLY A 340 -24.05 5.82 43.45
CA GLY A 340 -24.78 5.00 44.41
C GLY A 340 -24.48 5.38 45.86
N ALA A 341 -23.20 5.55 46.22
CA ALA A 341 -22.78 5.98 47.55
C ALA A 341 -23.24 7.40 47.87
N HIS A 342 -23.21 8.31 46.88
CA HIS A 342 -23.74 9.66 47.03
C HIS A 342 -25.26 9.62 47.29
N LEU A 343 -26.01 8.81 46.55
CA LEU A 343 -27.46 8.64 46.72
C LEU A 343 -27.79 8.09 48.12
N VAL A 344 -27.10 7.04 48.56
CA VAL A 344 -27.25 6.44 49.90
C VAL A 344 -26.91 7.46 50.99
N ALA A 345 -25.85 8.25 50.81
CA ALA A 345 -25.46 9.27 51.76
C ALA A 345 -26.41 10.48 51.78
N GLN A 346 -27.15 10.77 50.71
CA GLN A 346 -28.19 11.81 50.67
C GLN A 346 -29.48 11.33 51.35
N VAL A 347 -29.83 10.05 51.21
CA VAL A 347 -30.93 9.40 51.95
C VAL A 347 -30.62 9.36 53.45
N ALA A 348 -29.42 8.92 53.84
CA ALA A 348 -29.01 8.87 55.25
C ALA A 348 -28.90 10.26 55.92
N ARG A 349 -28.59 11.31 55.14
CA ARG A 349 -28.54 12.70 55.62
C ARG A 349 -29.92 13.40 55.59
N GLY A 350 -31.00 12.67 55.29
CA GLY A 350 -32.37 13.20 55.31
C GLY A 350 -32.66 14.28 54.26
N ARG A 351 -31.79 14.44 53.25
CA ARG A 351 -31.95 15.44 52.18
C ARG A 351 -32.86 14.95 51.05
N ILE A 352 -33.10 13.63 51.01
CA ILE A 352 -34.14 13.01 50.19
C ILE A 352 -35.17 12.47 51.17
N GLY A 353 -36.33 13.15 51.27
CA GLY A 353 -37.40 12.72 52.15
C GLY A 353 -37.90 11.34 51.76
N THR A 354 -38.08 10.45 52.74
CA THR A 354 -38.82 9.19 52.57
C THR A 354 -40.29 9.53 52.36
N GLY A 355 -40.64 9.93 51.14
CA GLY A 355 -42.02 9.95 50.68
C GLY A 355 -42.51 8.50 50.66
N THR A 356 -43.48 8.21 51.50
CA THR A 356 -44.27 6.98 51.51
C THR A 356 -44.69 6.62 50.09
N VAL A 357 -44.28 5.43 49.63
CA VAL A 357 -44.87 4.81 48.44
C VAL A 357 -46.32 4.49 48.80
N ALA A 358 -47.24 5.37 48.41
CA ALA A 358 -48.66 5.10 48.45
C ALA A 358 -48.97 3.98 47.44
N LYS A 359 -49.64 2.95 47.96
CA LYS A 359 -50.13 1.78 47.22
C LYS A 359 -51.12 2.26 46.15
N GLY A 360 -50.69 2.25 44.89
CA GLY A 360 -51.54 2.59 43.75
C GLY A 360 -52.61 1.52 43.57
N ASP A 361 -53.87 1.91 43.81
CA ASP A 361 -55.06 1.13 43.58
C ASP A 361 -55.43 1.13 42.08
N ARG A 362 -56.14 0.08 41.65
CA ARG A 362 -56.65 -0.10 40.29
C ARG A 362 -57.68 0.98 39.94
N GLY A 363 -57.58 1.56 38.75
CA GLY A 363 -58.62 2.43 38.19
C GLY A 363 -58.44 2.69 36.70
N ASP A 364 -59.33 2.11 35.89
CA ASP A 364 -59.57 2.42 34.48
C ASP A 364 -59.97 3.90 34.27
N GLY A 365 -59.68 4.46 33.10
CA GLY A 365 -60.49 5.56 32.55
C GLY A 365 -59.77 6.68 31.80
N LYS A 366 -59.76 6.58 30.47
CA LYS A 366 -60.14 7.59 29.46
C LYS A 366 -59.82 9.10 29.64
N GLU A 367 -59.11 9.62 28.63
CA GLU A 367 -59.26 10.91 27.89
C GLU A 367 -59.75 12.19 28.61
N ARG A 368 -58.96 13.28 28.55
CA ARG A 368 -59.20 14.54 27.78
C ARG A 368 -58.27 15.71 28.20
N HIS A 369 -57.81 16.47 27.20
CA HIS A 369 -57.37 17.89 27.23
C HIS A 369 -58.53 18.83 27.68
N PRO A 370 -58.38 20.14 28.04
CA PRO A 370 -57.47 21.15 27.44
C PRO A 370 -57.01 22.36 28.35
N ASP A 371 -56.37 23.35 27.71
CA ASP A 371 -56.31 24.82 27.98
C ASP A 371 -55.34 25.50 28.96
N GLY A 372 -54.83 26.66 28.50
CA GLY A 372 -54.30 27.80 29.29
C GLY A 372 -52.89 28.28 28.89
N GLU A 373 -52.75 29.27 27.99
CA GLU A 373 -52.51 30.72 28.28
C GLU A 373 -51.12 31.05 28.85
N GLU A 374 -50.25 31.65 28.04
CA GLU A 374 -49.93 33.09 27.95
C GLU A 374 -48.94 33.61 29.00
N THR A 375 -47.80 34.15 28.54
CA THR A 375 -47.07 35.23 29.22
C THR A 375 -46.53 36.23 28.19
N PRO A 376 -46.40 37.52 28.55
CA PRO A 376 -46.38 38.63 27.60
C PRO A 376 -44.97 39.06 27.20
N GLY A 377 -44.90 39.74 26.06
CA GLY A 377 -43.68 40.24 25.46
C GLY A 377 -43.27 41.65 25.86
N ASP A 378 -42.07 41.99 25.39
CA ASP A 378 -41.56 43.31 25.01
C ASP A 378 -40.40 42.98 24.05
N GLY A 379 -40.22 43.51 22.85
CA GLY A 379 -40.70 44.75 22.27
C GLY A 379 -39.48 45.41 21.60
N THR A 380 -39.60 45.72 20.30
CA THR A 380 -38.65 46.45 19.41
C THR A 380 -37.53 45.61 18.76
N GLY A 381 -37.35 45.58 17.43
CA GLY A 381 -38.08 46.20 16.32
C GLY A 381 -37.20 46.25 15.07
N GLY A 382 -37.75 45.72 13.95
CA GLY A 382 -37.50 46.10 12.55
C GLY A 382 -36.10 45.88 11.95
N THR A 383 -35.91 45.52 10.69
CA THR A 383 -36.82 45.54 9.52
C THR A 383 -36.39 44.49 8.50
N ALA A 384 -37.39 43.82 7.93
CA ALA A 384 -37.30 43.01 6.73
C ALA A 384 -37.25 43.87 5.47
N ALA A 385 -36.66 43.31 4.41
CA ALA A 385 -37.09 43.53 3.04
C ALA A 385 -36.96 42.19 2.31
N GLY A 386 -38.11 41.59 1.99
CA GLY A 386 -38.20 40.52 1.01
C GLY A 386 -38.37 41.11 -0.39
N GLU A 387 -38.04 40.33 -1.41
CA GLU A 387 -38.60 40.55 -2.74
C GLU A 387 -38.73 39.21 -3.49
N GLU A 388 -39.83 39.15 -4.23
CA GLU A 388 -40.44 38.01 -4.86
C GLU A 388 -39.82 37.62 -6.21
N SER A 389 -40.05 36.35 -6.56
CA SER A 389 -40.39 35.86 -7.90
C SER A 389 -39.33 35.92 -9.02
N ARG A 390 -39.11 34.76 -9.66
CA ARG A 390 -39.56 34.50 -11.04
C ARG A 390 -39.26 33.07 -11.50
N SER A 391 -40.26 32.50 -12.13
CA SER A 391 -40.28 31.24 -12.87
C SER A 391 -39.39 31.25 -14.11
N ALA A 392 -38.68 30.16 -14.38
CA ALA A 392 -38.26 29.77 -15.73
C ALA A 392 -38.25 28.23 -15.83
N GLY A 393 -39.00 27.71 -16.79
CA GLY A 393 -39.06 26.29 -17.11
C GLY A 393 -38.04 25.84 -18.17
N LYS A 394 -38.19 24.55 -18.55
CA LYS A 394 -37.42 23.73 -19.52
C LYS A 394 -36.14 23.12 -18.95
N GLU A 395 -35.77 21.87 -19.19
CA GLU A 395 -36.24 20.77 -20.06
C GLU A 395 -35.58 19.49 -19.49
N ARG A 396 -36.30 18.38 -19.34
CA ARG A 396 -35.69 17.07 -19.01
C ARG A 396 -35.32 16.37 -20.31
N VAL A 397 -34.01 16.19 -20.54
CA VAL A 397 -33.49 15.38 -21.65
C VAL A 397 -33.50 13.91 -21.22
N GLY A 398 -34.40 13.11 -21.83
CA GLY A 398 -34.44 11.66 -21.70
C GLY A 398 -33.41 10.99 -22.62
N CYS A 399 -32.69 10.00 -22.08
CA CYS A 399 -31.76 9.15 -22.82
C CYS A 399 -32.53 8.08 -23.62
N PRO A 400 -32.26 7.87 -24.93
CA PRO A 400 -32.99 6.88 -25.72
C PRO A 400 -32.46 5.46 -25.49
N LYS A 401 -33.38 4.54 -25.21
CA LYS A 401 -33.15 3.09 -25.25
C LYS A 401 -32.84 2.69 -26.69
N ARG A 402 -31.68 2.07 -26.91
CA ARG A 402 -31.34 1.39 -28.16
C ARG A 402 -31.56 -0.11 -27.99
N SER A 403 -32.60 -0.60 -28.66
CA SER A 403 -32.79 -2.01 -29.01
C SER A 403 -31.89 -2.35 -30.20
N SER A 404 -31.14 -3.44 -30.10
CA SER A 404 -30.65 -4.15 -31.29
C SER A 404 -30.78 -5.64 -31.02
N GLU A 405 -31.65 -6.24 -31.82
CA GLU A 405 -31.93 -7.66 -31.95
C GLU A 405 -30.65 -8.44 -32.24
N PHE A 406 -30.47 -9.59 -31.59
CA PHE A 406 -29.64 -10.67 -32.11
C PHE A 406 -30.53 -11.90 -32.28
N GLY A 407 -30.61 -12.34 -33.54
CA GLY A 407 -31.44 -13.45 -34.00
C GLY A 407 -31.02 -14.79 -33.40
N GLY A 408 -32.02 -15.65 -33.26
CA GLY A 408 -31.89 -17.00 -32.75
C GLY A 408 -31.10 -17.93 -33.66
N GLY A 409 -30.46 -18.91 -33.03
CA GLY A 409 -29.74 -19.99 -33.70
C GLY A 409 -29.43 -21.14 -32.76
N ARG A 410 -30.38 -22.09 -32.71
CA ARG A 410 -30.27 -23.53 -32.38
C ARG A 410 -29.71 -23.94 -31.00
N GLU A 411 -30.62 -24.56 -30.25
CA GLU A 411 -30.37 -25.42 -29.09
C GLU A 411 -29.43 -26.58 -29.48
N GLY A 412 -28.29 -26.65 -28.80
CA GLY A 412 -27.46 -27.84 -28.70
C GLY A 412 -27.07 -28.00 -27.24
N ALA A 413 -27.64 -29.01 -26.58
CA ALA A 413 -27.35 -29.33 -25.19
C ALA A 413 -25.87 -29.71 -25.03
N GLY A 414 -25.09 -28.87 -24.34
CA GLY A 414 -23.75 -29.18 -23.83
C GLY A 414 -23.82 -29.55 -22.34
N PRO A 415 -22.95 -30.46 -21.85
CA PRO A 415 -23.10 -31.07 -20.53
C PRO A 415 -22.82 -30.07 -19.39
N SER A 416 -23.61 -30.22 -18.32
CA SER A 416 -23.47 -29.54 -17.04
C SER A 416 -22.10 -29.79 -16.41
N ILE A 417 -21.47 -28.72 -15.92
CA ILE A 417 -20.21 -28.68 -15.16
C ILE A 417 -20.35 -29.20 -13.71
N GLU A 418 -21.14 -30.25 -13.50
CA GLU A 418 -21.15 -31.02 -12.25
C GLU A 418 -20.23 -32.23 -12.42
N GLY A 419 -18.96 -32.09 -12.04
CA GLY A 419 -18.00 -33.20 -12.18
C GLY A 419 -16.62 -33.06 -11.56
N PHE A 420 -16.32 -32.01 -10.77
CA PHE A 420 -14.95 -31.84 -10.24
C PHE A 420 -14.80 -31.70 -8.72
N TYR A 421 -15.88 -31.76 -7.93
CA TYR A 421 -15.78 -31.81 -6.48
C TYR A 421 -16.74 -32.83 -5.88
N GLY A 422 -16.28 -34.08 -5.75
CA GLY A 422 -16.92 -35.06 -4.87
C GLY A 422 -16.60 -34.78 -3.39
N PRO A 423 -17.49 -35.15 -2.46
CA PRO A 423 -17.31 -34.88 -1.03
C PRO A 423 -16.16 -35.71 -0.46
N ARG A 424 -15.14 -35.06 0.10
CA ARG A 424 -14.10 -35.75 0.88
C ARG A 424 -14.68 -36.19 2.23
N ARG A 425 -14.62 -37.49 2.53
CA ARG A 425 -14.89 -38.03 3.87
C ARG A 425 -13.86 -37.49 4.88
N PRO A 426 -14.22 -37.33 6.17
CA PRO A 426 -13.26 -36.92 7.19
C PRO A 426 -12.28 -38.08 7.43
N ALA A 427 -10.98 -37.79 7.31
CA ALA A 427 -9.93 -38.72 7.70
C ALA A 427 -9.78 -38.72 9.22
N ASP A 428 -9.84 -39.92 9.79
CA ASP A 428 -9.61 -40.25 11.18
C ASP A 428 -8.20 -39.81 11.61
N ARG A 429 -8.12 -39.10 12.75
CA ARG A 429 -6.85 -38.67 13.36
C ARG A 429 -6.48 -39.71 14.42
N SER A 430 -5.67 -40.69 14.04
CA SER A 430 -4.85 -41.45 14.99
C SER A 430 -3.37 -41.14 14.77
N GLU A 431 -2.68 -40.91 15.87
CA GLU A 431 -1.32 -40.41 16.03
C GLU A 431 -0.26 -41.13 15.17
N GLU A 432 0.46 -40.38 14.33
CA GLU A 432 1.75 -40.82 13.78
C GLU A 432 2.86 -39.80 14.16
N LYS A 433 3.86 -40.29 14.89
CA LYS A 433 5.08 -39.55 15.26
C LYS A 433 5.94 -39.26 14.02
N PRO A 434 6.61 -38.10 13.95
CA PRO A 434 7.49 -37.79 12.82
C PRO A 434 8.77 -38.67 12.83
N PRO A 435 9.29 -39.05 11.65
CA PRO A 435 10.50 -39.86 11.55
C PRO A 435 11.77 -39.07 11.93
N ARG A 436 12.70 -39.75 12.60
CA ARG A 436 14.02 -39.22 13.00
C ARG A 436 14.92 -39.03 11.77
N GLN A 437 15.61 -37.89 11.71
CA GLN A 437 16.68 -37.64 10.74
C GLN A 437 17.91 -38.53 11.04
N PRO A 438 18.58 -39.12 10.04
CA PRO A 438 19.87 -39.78 10.22
C PRO A 438 21.01 -38.75 10.32
N GLY A 439 21.87 -38.96 11.32
CA GLY A 439 22.98 -38.09 11.68
C GLY A 439 24.18 -38.13 10.74
N LEU A 440 24.98 -37.08 10.89
CA LEU A 440 26.26 -36.78 10.26
C LEU A 440 27.23 -37.97 10.24
N PHE A 441 27.95 -38.09 9.13
CA PHE A 441 29.17 -38.88 9.01
C PHE A 441 30.27 -38.28 9.90
N ASP A 442 30.65 -39.00 10.94
CA ASP A 442 31.98 -38.91 11.57
C ASP A 442 32.95 -39.72 10.72
N GLY A 443 33.86 -39.05 10.01
CA GLY A 443 34.98 -39.66 9.31
C GLY A 443 36.28 -39.04 9.80
N LYS A 444 36.93 -39.69 10.78
CA LYS A 444 38.33 -39.46 11.12
C LYS A 444 39.22 -40.23 10.15
N GLU A 445 40.16 -39.52 9.53
CA GLU A 445 41.49 -40.01 9.10
C GLU A 445 42.19 -40.66 10.32
N GLU A 446 42.83 -41.83 10.27
CA GLU A 446 44.10 -42.27 9.65
C GLU A 446 44.38 -43.73 10.15
N PRO A 447 45.43 -44.48 9.75
CA PRO A 447 46.61 -44.09 8.97
C PRO A 447 46.77 -44.76 7.59
#